data_AF-A0A0H3I0H7-F1
#
_entry.id   AF-A0A0H3I0H7-F1
#
_cell.length_a   1.000
_cell.length_b   1.000
_cell.length_c   1.000
_cell.angle_alpha   90.00
_cell.angle_beta   90.00
_cell.angle_gamma   90.00
#
_symmetry.space_group_name_H-M   'P 1'
#
loop_
_entity.id
_entity.type
_entity.pdbx_description
1 polymer ?
#
loop_
_entity_poly.entity_id
_entity_poly.type
_entity_poly.pdbx_seq_one_letter_code
_entity_poly.pdbx_strand_id
1 'polypeptide(L)'
;MSNGASSFSSQLLIAIIPIFLGSFLFAGVLESYKKDQGLQKELIKDYYRPMRELQGFCSTSHNELFLKYGDLAGSYQLMFDEIVHMFETPESKLGRDYEAIPMSVVKANSELKKRVEELDVVVKKCRSDLFLKYEELALATGSYPELMRLAEKRTNEINAIYSERKKKAEEIIKDIDPNQLMPLMRRFVSIDMSNDMNKSMLISEMKKIFEPAKQYDLIMAESEQSIFQKEYEFFQKLHELFAKEISKKHSGGFFSWMF
;
A
#
# COMPACT_ATOMS: atom_id res chain seq x y z
N MET A 1 12.13 61.57 66.58
CA MET A 1 11.10 61.44 65.53
C MET A 1 11.62 60.54 64.42
N SER A 2 10.72 59.76 63.84
CA SER A 2 10.89 58.54 63.05
C SER A 2 11.78 58.66 61.80
N ASN A 3 12.81 57.81 61.71
CA ASN A 3 13.49 57.42 60.44
C ASN A 3 13.54 55.89 60.24
N GLY A 4 12.75 55.11 61.01
CA GLY A 4 12.80 53.63 60.98
C GLY A 4 11.85 52.95 59.99
N ALA A 5 10.86 53.67 59.44
CA ALA A 5 9.79 53.06 58.66
C ALA A 5 10.10 52.88 57.16
N SER A 6 11.04 53.65 56.59
CA SER A 6 11.40 53.54 55.16
C SER A 6 12.24 52.29 54.85
N SER A 7 12.96 51.76 55.84
CA SER A 7 13.83 50.58 55.70
C SER A 7 13.02 49.28 55.57
N PHE A 8 11.99 49.11 56.40
CA PHE A 8 11.22 47.86 56.47
C PHE A 8 10.31 47.68 55.25
N SER A 9 9.64 48.74 54.78
CA SER A 9 8.81 48.70 53.57
C SER A 9 9.62 48.43 52.31
N SER A 10 10.83 49.00 52.21
CA SER A 10 11.73 48.78 51.07
C SER A 10 12.28 47.35 51.06
N GLN A 11 12.67 46.81 52.22
CA GLN A 11 13.11 45.41 52.37
C GLN A 11 11.98 44.40 52.11
N LEU A 12 10.75 44.70 52.52
CA LEU A 12 9.60 43.84 52.25
C LEU A 12 9.26 43.82 50.76
N LEU A 13 9.30 44.96 50.06
CA LEU A 13 9.12 45.03 48.61
C LEU A 13 10.22 44.26 47.86
N ILE A 14 11.49 44.41 48.28
CA ILE A 14 12.62 43.67 47.71
C ILE A 14 12.49 42.16 47.93
N ALA A 15 11.86 41.71 49.02
CA ALA A 15 11.61 40.29 49.27
C ALA A 15 10.37 39.75 48.52
N ILE A 16 9.33 40.56 48.36
CA ILE A 16 8.06 40.15 47.73
C ILE A 16 8.18 40.06 46.21
N ILE A 17 8.89 41.00 45.57
CA ILE A 17 9.08 41.04 44.11
C ILE A 17 9.68 39.74 43.55
N PRO A 18 10.79 39.17 44.07
CA PRO A 18 11.34 37.91 43.58
C PRO A 18 10.46 36.70 43.90
N ILE A 19 9.66 36.73 44.98
CA ILE A 19 8.70 35.67 45.28
C ILE A 19 7.56 35.67 44.26
N PHE A 20 7.01 36.84 43.92
CA PHE A 20 5.98 36.95 42.89
C PHE A 20 6.51 36.63 41.49
N LEU A 21 7.67 37.18 41.11
CA LEU A 21 8.31 36.86 39.82
C LEU A 21 8.68 35.38 39.73
N GLY A 22 9.24 34.80 40.79
CA GLY A 22 9.56 33.38 40.86
C GLY A 22 8.32 32.50 40.73
N SER A 23 7.21 32.87 41.39
CA SER A 23 5.93 32.14 41.32
C SER A 23 5.29 32.24 39.94
N PHE A 24 5.32 33.42 39.30
CA PHE A 24 4.81 33.61 37.93
C PHE A 24 5.66 32.88 36.90
N LEU A 25 7.00 32.90 37.04
CA LEU A 25 7.90 32.13 36.19
C LEU A 25 7.65 30.63 36.35
N PHE A 26 7.57 30.13 37.58
CA PHE A 26 7.27 28.71 37.82
C PHE A 26 5.90 28.31 37.27
N ALA A 27 4.86 29.11 37.50
CA ALA A 27 3.52 28.84 36.97
C ALA A 27 3.51 28.85 35.44
N GLY A 28 4.12 29.85 34.80
CA GLY A 28 4.22 29.94 33.33
C GLY A 28 4.99 28.77 32.72
N VAL A 29 6.09 28.35 33.36
CA VAL A 29 6.88 27.18 32.95
C VAL A 29 6.09 25.89 33.10
N LEU A 30 5.38 25.72 34.20
CA LEU A 30 4.61 24.52 34.50
C LEU A 30 3.37 24.40 33.61
N GLU A 31 2.73 25.53 33.27
CA GLU A 31 1.64 25.62 32.29
C GLU A 31 2.15 25.29 30.88
N SER A 32 3.30 25.85 30.48
CA SER A 32 3.94 25.55 29.18
C SER A 32 4.30 24.06 29.08
N TYR A 33 4.87 23.49 30.14
CA TYR A 33 5.23 22.07 30.19
C TYR A 33 4.01 21.15 30.07
N LYS A 34 2.92 21.47 30.78
CA LYS A 34 1.64 20.73 30.66
C LYS A 34 1.07 20.83 29.25
N LYS A 35 1.11 22.01 28.64
CA LYS A 35 0.65 22.24 27.26
C LYS A 35 1.46 21.43 26.25
N ASP A 36 2.78 21.39 26.40
CA ASP A 36 3.67 20.60 25.54
C ASP A 36 3.42 19.08 25.68
N GLN A 37 3.25 18.57 26.91
CA GLN A 37 2.89 17.17 27.14
C GLN A 37 1.50 16.82 26.56
N GLY A 38 0.54 17.73 26.67
CA GLY A 38 -0.80 17.58 26.09
C GLY A 38 -0.77 17.46 24.56
N LEU A 39 -0.09 18.41 23.89
CA LEU A 39 0.12 18.41 22.44
C LEU A 39 0.86 17.17 21.94
N GLN A 40 1.81 16.64 22.72
CA GLN A 40 2.55 15.42 22.36
C GLN A 40 1.67 14.16 22.45
N LYS A 41 0.81 14.07 23.47
CA LYS A 41 -0.14 12.97 23.61
C LYS A 41 -1.14 12.97 22.46
N GLU A 42 -1.61 14.16 22.07
CA GLU A 42 -2.49 14.38 20.91
C GLU A 42 -1.78 13.97 19.60
N LEU A 43 -0.53 14.39 19.39
CA LEU A 43 0.27 14.03 18.21
C LEU A 43 0.39 12.51 18.03
N ILE A 44 0.71 11.79 19.10
CA ILE A 44 0.88 10.33 19.04
C ILE A 44 -0.46 9.63 18.83
N LYS A 45 -1.49 10.04 19.58
CA LYS A 45 -2.79 9.37 19.60
C LYS A 45 -3.60 9.65 18.34
N ASP A 46 -3.60 10.88 17.86
CA ASP A 46 -4.54 11.35 16.84
C ASP A 46 -3.92 11.38 15.44
N TYR A 47 -2.58 11.37 15.32
CA TYR A 47 -1.87 11.35 14.04
C TYR A 47 -1.01 10.09 13.84
N TYR A 48 -0.07 9.85 14.75
CA TYR A 48 0.94 8.80 14.54
C TYR A 48 0.36 7.38 14.59
N ARG A 49 -0.47 7.06 15.59
CA ARG A 49 -1.08 5.73 15.73
C ARG A 49 -2.05 5.42 14.56
N PRO A 50 -2.99 6.31 14.19
CA PRO A 50 -3.87 6.07 13.04
C PRO A 50 -3.09 5.86 11.73
N MET A 51 -2.03 6.63 11.50
CA MET A 51 -1.14 6.44 10.36
C MET A 51 -0.52 5.03 10.35
N ARG A 52 -0.02 4.54 11.49
CA ARG A 52 0.59 3.21 11.61
C ARG A 52 -0.41 2.08 11.40
N GLU A 53 -1.62 2.21 11.94
CA GLU A 53 -2.70 1.24 11.74
C GLU A 53 -3.10 1.15 10.26
N LEU A 54 -3.29 2.31 9.61
CA LEU A 54 -3.60 2.37 8.19
C LEU A 54 -2.45 1.80 7.34
N GLN A 55 -1.19 2.06 7.69
CA GLN A 55 -0.04 1.48 6.99
C GLN A 55 -0.05 -0.05 7.06
N GLY A 56 -0.32 -0.64 8.23
CA GLY A 56 -0.43 -2.08 8.37
C GLY A 56 -1.50 -2.66 7.44
N PHE A 57 -2.69 -2.05 7.42
CA PHE A 57 -3.77 -2.44 6.52
C PHE A 57 -3.40 -2.30 5.03
N CYS A 58 -2.79 -1.18 4.63
CA CYS A 58 -2.34 -0.98 3.24
C CYS A 58 -1.30 -2.03 2.84
N SER A 59 -0.34 -2.31 3.73
CA SER A 59 0.73 -3.28 3.49
C SER A 59 0.17 -4.68 3.31
N THR A 60 -0.75 -5.12 4.18
CA THR A 60 -1.40 -6.43 4.05
C THR A 60 -2.21 -6.52 2.76
N SER A 61 -3.02 -5.50 2.45
CA SER A 61 -3.87 -5.51 1.25
C SER A 61 -3.04 -5.50 -0.04
N HIS A 62 -1.94 -4.74 -0.07
CA HIS A 62 -1.05 -4.70 -1.24
C HIS A 62 -0.24 -5.99 -1.38
N ASN A 63 0.17 -6.58 -0.27
CA ASN A 63 0.78 -7.91 -0.28
C ASN A 63 -0.16 -8.97 -0.84
N GLU A 64 -1.43 -8.96 -0.41
CA GLU A 64 -2.44 -9.85 -0.94
C GLU A 64 -2.67 -9.63 -2.45
N LEU A 65 -2.68 -8.37 -2.91
CA LEU A 65 -2.88 -8.04 -4.32
C LEU A 65 -1.86 -8.72 -5.24
N PHE A 66 -0.56 -8.56 -4.97
CA PHE A 66 0.45 -9.15 -5.87
C PHE A 66 0.47 -10.68 -5.81
N LEU A 67 0.17 -11.28 -4.65
CA LEU A 67 0.02 -12.73 -4.52
C LEU A 67 -1.18 -13.23 -5.33
N LYS A 68 -2.30 -12.49 -5.30
CA LYS A 68 -3.52 -12.87 -6.04
C LYS A 68 -3.37 -12.75 -7.55
N TYR A 69 -2.54 -11.83 -8.05
CA TYR A 69 -2.13 -11.85 -9.46
C TYR A 69 -1.35 -13.13 -9.81
N GLY A 70 -0.45 -13.59 -8.92
CA GLY A 70 0.25 -14.88 -9.09
C GLY A 70 -0.71 -16.08 -9.10
N ASP A 71 -1.67 -16.11 -8.18
CA ASP A 71 -2.72 -17.14 -8.15
C ASP A 71 -3.58 -17.10 -9.44
N LEU A 72 -3.91 -15.91 -9.94
CA LEU A 72 -4.69 -15.72 -11.16
C LEU A 72 -3.92 -16.26 -12.39
N ALA A 73 -2.63 -15.96 -12.51
CA ALA A 73 -1.78 -16.56 -13.54
C ALA A 73 -1.77 -18.10 -13.46
N GLY A 74 -1.61 -18.65 -12.25
CA GLY A 74 -1.69 -20.10 -12.01
C GLY A 74 -3.05 -20.69 -12.42
N SER A 75 -4.14 -19.97 -12.17
CA SER A 75 -5.48 -20.43 -12.55
C SER A 75 -5.69 -20.48 -14.06
N TYR A 76 -5.09 -19.56 -14.85
CA TYR A 76 -5.11 -19.65 -16.32
C TYR A 76 -4.34 -20.87 -16.82
N GLN A 77 -3.21 -21.22 -16.19
CA GLN A 77 -2.48 -22.44 -16.51
C GLN A 77 -3.34 -23.68 -16.20
N LEU A 78 -3.98 -23.74 -15.03
CA LEU A 78 -4.89 -24.84 -14.67
C LEU A 78 -6.06 -24.97 -15.64
N MET A 79 -6.67 -23.85 -16.06
CA MET A 79 -7.72 -23.87 -17.08
C MET A 79 -7.22 -24.47 -18.40
N PHE A 80 -6.04 -24.05 -18.86
CA PHE A 80 -5.47 -24.57 -20.10
C PHE A 80 -5.15 -26.07 -20.00
N ASP A 81 -4.51 -26.50 -18.91
CA ASP A 81 -4.14 -27.90 -18.68
C ASP A 81 -5.38 -28.80 -18.60
N GLU A 82 -6.44 -28.33 -17.96
CA GLU A 82 -7.72 -29.04 -17.87
C GLU A 82 -8.40 -29.19 -19.23
N ILE A 83 -8.33 -28.15 -20.07
CA ILE A 83 -8.87 -28.22 -21.43
C ILE A 83 -8.07 -29.21 -22.30
N VAL A 84 -6.74 -29.22 -22.17
CA VAL A 84 -5.90 -30.23 -22.83
C VAL A 84 -6.27 -31.63 -22.35
N HIS A 85 -6.42 -31.82 -21.04
CA HIS A 85 -6.79 -33.10 -20.45
C HIS A 85 -8.15 -33.61 -20.98
N MET A 86 -9.15 -32.72 -21.08
CA MET A 86 -10.45 -33.01 -21.67
C MET A 86 -10.38 -33.48 -23.12
N PHE A 87 -9.51 -32.89 -23.94
CA PHE A 87 -9.42 -33.21 -25.35
C PHE A 87 -8.58 -34.46 -25.65
N GLU A 88 -7.57 -34.73 -24.82
CA GLU A 88 -6.67 -35.88 -24.98
C GLU A 88 -7.22 -37.15 -24.31
N THR A 89 -8.14 -37.02 -23.35
CA THR A 89 -8.71 -38.16 -22.63
C THR A 89 -9.98 -38.66 -23.30
N PRO A 90 -10.07 -39.95 -23.67
CA PRO A 90 -11.31 -40.53 -24.17
C PRO A 90 -12.44 -40.37 -23.15
N GLU A 91 -13.64 -40.01 -23.61
CA GLU A 91 -14.82 -39.82 -22.75
C GLU A 91 -15.11 -41.03 -21.85
N SER A 92 -14.85 -42.24 -22.34
CA SER A 92 -15.00 -43.49 -21.56
C SER A 92 -14.07 -43.61 -20.36
N LYS A 93 -13.01 -42.80 -20.29
CA LYS A 93 -12.07 -42.71 -19.16
C LYS A 93 -12.35 -41.51 -18.26
N LEU A 94 -13.19 -40.57 -18.70
CA LEU A 94 -13.65 -39.47 -17.87
C LEU A 94 -14.70 -40.01 -16.89
N GLY A 95 -14.60 -39.59 -15.62
CA GLY A 95 -15.55 -39.98 -14.59
C GLY A 95 -16.96 -39.46 -14.89
N ARG A 96 -17.98 -40.08 -14.28
CA ARG A 96 -19.40 -39.68 -14.44
C ARG A 96 -19.66 -38.20 -14.17
N ASP A 97 -18.96 -37.62 -13.19
CA ASP A 97 -19.15 -36.24 -12.73
C ASP A 97 -17.98 -35.34 -13.15
N TYR A 98 -17.23 -35.72 -14.19
CA TYR A 98 -16.02 -35.02 -14.58
C TYR A 98 -16.27 -33.54 -14.94
N GLU A 99 -17.44 -33.20 -15.48
CA GLU A 99 -17.84 -31.82 -15.81
C GLU A 99 -17.71 -30.84 -14.63
N ALA A 100 -17.80 -31.33 -13.39
CA ALA A 100 -17.65 -30.49 -12.20
C ALA A 100 -16.24 -29.89 -12.08
N ILE A 101 -15.21 -30.56 -12.60
CA ILE A 101 -13.81 -30.12 -12.55
C ILE A 101 -13.61 -28.83 -13.37
N PRO A 102 -13.79 -28.82 -14.70
CA PRO A 102 -13.59 -27.60 -15.50
C PRO A 102 -14.52 -26.46 -15.06
N MET A 103 -15.77 -26.76 -14.66
CA MET A 103 -16.67 -25.75 -14.11
C MET A 103 -16.12 -25.11 -12.83
N SER A 104 -15.55 -25.92 -11.92
CA SER A 104 -14.94 -25.42 -10.68
C SER A 104 -13.70 -24.57 -10.94
N VAL A 105 -12.86 -24.95 -11.91
CA VAL A 105 -11.65 -24.20 -12.30
C VAL A 105 -12.03 -22.84 -12.88
N VAL A 106 -13.01 -22.80 -13.80
CA VAL A 106 -13.52 -21.54 -14.37
C VAL A 106 -14.12 -20.64 -13.29
N LYS A 107 -14.91 -21.22 -12.37
CA LYS A 107 -15.49 -20.48 -11.25
C LYS A 107 -14.41 -19.88 -10.35
N ALA A 108 -13.40 -20.68 -9.97
CA ALA A 108 -12.29 -20.22 -9.15
C ALA A 108 -11.49 -19.10 -9.83
N ASN A 109 -11.21 -19.20 -11.14
CA ASN A 109 -10.58 -18.13 -11.92
C ASN A 109 -11.41 -16.83 -11.89
N SER A 110 -12.73 -16.92 -12.09
CA SER A 110 -13.63 -15.76 -12.04
C SER A 110 -13.65 -15.10 -10.65
N GLU A 111 -13.63 -15.90 -9.57
CA GLU A 111 -13.57 -15.39 -8.20
C GLU A 111 -12.22 -14.73 -7.90
N LEU A 112 -11.11 -15.30 -8.37
CA LEU A 112 -9.77 -14.71 -8.27
C LEU A 112 -9.69 -13.37 -9.01
N LYS A 113 -10.21 -13.31 -10.24
CA LYS A 113 -10.26 -12.07 -11.02
C LYS A 113 -11.02 -10.96 -10.28
N LYS A 114 -12.20 -11.27 -9.75
CA LYS A 114 -12.99 -10.33 -8.95
C LYS A 114 -12.22 -9.85 -7.71
N ARG A 115 -11.57 -10.78 -7.00
CA ARG A 115 -10.75 -10.47 -5.81
C ARG A 115 -9.62 -9.51 -6.15
N VAL A 116 -8.92 -9.72 -7.26
CA VAL A 116 -7.84 -8.85 -7.75
C VAL A 116 -8.36 -7.44 -8.05
N GLU A 117 -9.49 -7.32 -8.75
CA GLU A 117 -10.12 -6.02 -9.05
C GLU A 117 -10.53 -5.28 -7.77
N GLU A 118 -11.12 -5.98 -6.80
CA GLU A 118 -11.48 -5.41 -5.49
C GLU A 118 -10.24 -4.94 -4.71
N LEU A 119 -9.19 -5.76 -4.66
CA LEU A 119 -7.93 -5.43 -3.98
C LEU A 119 -7.21 -4.24 -4.63
N ASP A 120 -7.20 -4.13 -5.95
CA ASP A 120 -6.60 -2.99 -6.66
C ASP A 120 -7.26 -1.66 -6.23
N VAL A 121 -8.59 -1.63 -6.16
CA VAL A 121 -9.34 -0.46 -5.66
C VAL A 121 -9.00 -0.17 -4.20
N VAL A 122 -8.97 -1.19 -3.35
CA VAL A 122 -8.62 -1.05 -1.92
C VAL A 122 -7.21 -0.48 -1.75
N VAL A 123 -6.23 -1.02 -2.46
CA VAL A 123 -4.83 -0.60 -2.38
C VAL A 123 -4.66 0.85 -2.85
N LYS A 124 -5.27 1.22 -3.99
CA LYS A 124 -5.22 2.60 -4.51
C LYS A 124 -5.80 3.59 -3.51
N LYS A 125 -6.97 3.29 -2.96
CA LYS A 125 -7.62 4.13 -1.94
C LYS A 125 -6.74 4.24 -0.70
N CYS A 126 -6.28 3.10 -0.17
CA CYS A 126 -5.48 3.05 1.04
C CYS A 126 -4.19 3.86 0.92
N ARG A 127 -3.49 3.80 -0.22
CA ARG A 127 -2.29 4.60 -0.45
C ARG A 127 -2.57 6.09 -0.46
N SER A 128 -3.68 6.51 -1.06
CA SER A 128 -4.11 7.92 -1.03
C SER A 128 -4.40 8.38 0.39
N ASP A 129 -5.20 7.60 1.13
CA ASP A 129 -5.56 7.91 2.52
C ASP A 129 -4.32 7.95 3.43
N LEU A 130 -3.38 7.01 3.22
CA LEU A 130 -2.12 6.94 3.98
C LEU A 130 -1.20 8.12 3.66
N PHE A 131 -1.15 8.57 2.41
CA PHE A 131 -0.38 9.75 2.04
C PHE A 131 -0.89 11.01 2.75
N LEU A 132 -2.21 11.20 2.82
CA LEU A 132 -2.81 12.30 3.59
C LEU A 132 -2.40 12.23 5.07
N LYS A 133 -2.34 11.03 5.66
CA LYS A 133 -1.85 10.86 7.05
C LYS A 133 -0.38 11.19 7.21
N TYR A 134 0.45 10.92 6.21
CA TYR A 134 1.84 11.38 6.21
C TYR A 134 1.93 12.91 6.13
N GLU A 135 1.11 13.56 5.31
CA GLU A 135 1.06 15.02 5.20
C GLU A 135 0.61 15.68 6.50
N GLU A 136 -0.49 15.21 7.10
CA GLU A 136 -0.98 15.68 8.39
C GLU A 136 0.11 15.60 9.46
N LEU A 137 0.76 14.44 9.58
CA LEU A 137 1.82 14.23 10.54
C LEU A 137 3.05 15.10 10.25
N ALA A 138 3.44 15.23 8.98
CA ALA A 138 4.57 16.06 8.58
C ALA A 138 4.34 17.55 8.85
N LEU A 139 3.11 18.04 8.67
CA LEU A 139 2.73 19.40 9.05
C LEU A 139 2.82 19.57 10.58
N ALA A 140 2.29 18.60 11.33
CA ALA A 140 2.32 18.64 12.79
C ALA A 140 3.74 18.52 13.38
N THR A 141 4.67 17.83 12.70
CA THR A 141 6.08 17.71 13.10
C THR A 141 6.98 18.78 12.51
N GLY A 142 6.53 19.53 11.50
CA GLY A 142 7.34 20.53 10.79
C GLY A 142 8.33 19.92 9.79
N SER A 143 8.06 18.72 9.29
CA SER A 143 8.92 17.96 8.37
C SER A 143 8.30 17.79 6.98
N TYR A 144 7.42 18.71 6.59
CA TYR A 144 6.74 18.69 5.29
C TYR A 144 7.71 18.78 4.08
N PRO A 145 8.75 19.64 4.09
CA PRO A 145 9.73 19.67 2.99
C PRO A 145 10.44 18.32 2.78
N GLU A 146 10.82 17.63 3.87
CA GLU A 146 11.44 16.32 3.82
C GLU A 146 10.49 15.24 3.29
N LEU A 147 9.22 15.27 3.70
CA LEU A 147 8.17 14.41 3.15
C LEU A 147 8.08 14.58 1.63
N MET A 148 7.98 15.82 1.14
CA MET A 148 7.82 16.08 -0.29
C MET A 148 9.03 15.61 -1.10
N ARG A 149 10.24 15.81 -0.58
CA ARG A 149 11.47 15.30 -1.21
C ARG A 149 11.49 13.76 -1.30
N LEU A 150 11.04 13.09 -0.24
CA LEU A 150 10.93 11.62 -0.24
C LEU A 150 9.82 11.14 -1.19
N ALA A 151 8.70 11.86 -1.25
CA ALA A 151 7.56 11.55 -2.11
C ALA A 151 7.89 11.71 -3.60
N GLU A 152 8.66 12.73 -3.97
CA GLU A 152 9.15 12.92 -5.33
C GLU A 152 10.04 11.74 -5.76
N LYS A 153 11.00 11.35 -4.92
CA LYS A 153 11.84 10.18 -5.17
C LYS A 153 11.01 8.91 -5.35
N ARG A 154 10.07 8.64 -4.42
CA ARG A 154 9.12 7.52 -4.52
C ARG A 154 8.36 7.54 -5.85
N THR A 155 7.83 8.69 -6.24
CA THR A 155 7.03 8.84 -7.46
C THR A 155 7.84 8.50 -8.70
N ASN A 156 9.08 8.98 -8.78
CA ASN A 156 9.97 8.66 -9.89
C ASN A 156 10.31 7.16 -9.98
N GLU A 157 10.59 6.53 -8.83
CA GLU A 157 10.88 5.08 -8.76
C GLU A 157 9.65 4.24 -9.17
N ILE A 158 8.45 4.61 -8.70
CA ILE A 158 7.20 3.90 -9.06
C ILE A 158 6.83 4.12 -10.54
N ASN A 159 7.01 5.33 -11.07
CA ASN A 159 6.72 5.63 -12.47
C ASN A 159 7.63 4.85 -13.43
N ALA A 160 8.88 4.60 -13.05
CA ALA A 160 9.77 3.73 -13.82
C ALA A 160 9.22 2.30 -13.92
N ILE A 161 8.71 1.75 -12.80
CA ILE A 161 8.06 0.43 -12.77
C ILE A 161 6.81 0.42 -13.66
N TYR A 162 5.97 1.46 -13.60
CA TYR A 162 4.79 1.55 -14.46
C TYR A 162 5.13 1.60 -15.95
N SER A 163 6.22 2.30 -16.32
CA SER A 163 6.71 2.36 -17.69
C SER A 163 7.18 0.99 -18.18
N GLU A 164 7.97 0.27 -17.36
CA GLU A 164 8.44 -1.07 -17.68
C GLU A 164 7.28 -2.06 -17.81
N ARG A 165 6.33 -2.03 -16.87
CA ARG A 165 5.10 -2.84 -16.90
C ARG A 165 4.33 -2.63 -18.19
N LYS A 166 4.12 -1.38 -18.59
CA LYS A 166 3.41 -1.04 -19.83
C LYS A 166 4.13 -1.62 -21.05
N LYS A 167 5.47 -1.46 -21.13
CA LYS A 167 6.27 -2.02 -22.22
C LYS A 167 6.15 -3.54 -22.31
N LYS A 168 6.27 -4.25 -21.18
CA LYS A 168 6.12 -5.72 -21.14
C LYS A 168 4.71 -6.17 -21.55
N ALA A 169 3.68 -5.47 -21.09
CA ALA A 169 2.29 -5.77 -21.45
C ALA A 169 2.03 -5.58 -22.96
N GLU A 170 2.54 -4.48 -23.55
CA GLU A 170 2.45 -4.21 -24.98
C GLU A 170 3.17 -5.27 -25.84
N GLU A 171 4.30 -5.79 -25.37
CA GLU A 171 5.07 -6.84 -26.05
C GLU A 171 4.28 -8.15 -26.15
N ILE A 172 3.56 -8.53 -25.09
CA ILE A 172 2.78 -9.78 -25.04
C ILE A 172 1.52 -9.72 -25.91
N ILE A 173 0.87 -8.56 -26.00
CA ILE A 173 -0.37 -8.42 -26.78
C ILE A 173 -0.11 -8.05 -28.24
N LYS A 174 1.14 -7.82 -28.65
CA LYS A 174 1.51 -7.32 -29.97
C LYS A 174 0.96 -8.18 -31.12
N ASP A 175 0.90 -9.49 -30.91
CA ASP A 175 0.47 -10.46 -31.92
C ASP A 175 -0.98 -10.91 -31.72
N ILE A 176 -1.73 -10.29 -30.79
CA ILE A 176 -3.13 -10.59 -30.52
C ILE A 176 -4.00 -9.56 -31.24
N ASP A 177 -4.77 -10.01 -32.23
CA ASP A 177 -5.83 -9.20 -32.84
C ASP A 177 -7.15 -9.40 -32.07
N PRO A 178 -7.68 -8.38 -31.36
CA PRO A 178 -8.94 -8.49 -30.64
C PRO A 178 -10.12 -8.88 -31.54
N ASN A 179 -10.07 -8.54 -32.83
CA ASN A 179 -11.12 -8.89 -33.79
C ASN A 179 -11.14 -10.40 -34.10
N GLN A 180 -10.06 -11.13 -33.79
CA GLN A 180 -9.99 -12.57 -34.00
C GLN A 180 -10.46 -13.40 -32.80
N LEU A 181 -10.65 -12.80 -31.62
CA LEU A 181 -11.12 -13.53 -30.44
C LEU A 181 -12.51 -14.14 -30.65
N MET A 182 -13.49 -13.37 -31.13
CA MET A 182 -14.85 -13.87 -31.33
C MET A 182 -14.95 -14.92 -32.45
N PRO A 183 -14.32 -14.73 -33.63
CA PRO A 183 -14.19 -15.79 -34.63
C PRO A 183 -13.56 -17.08 -34.09
N LEU A 184 -12.53 -16.94 -33.26
CA LEU A 184 -11.84 -18.08 -32.63
C LEU A 184 -12.77 -18.80 -31.63
N MET A 185 -13.51 -18.07 -30.78
CA MET A 185 -14.57 -18.60 -29.91
C MET A 185 -15.66 -19.35 -30.68
N ARG A 186 -16.09 -18.82 -31.83
CA ARG A 186 -17.08 -19.50 -32.70
C ARG A 186 -16.49 -20.75 -33.34
N ARG A 187 -15.22 -20.74 -33.71
CA ARG A 187 -14.52 -21.91 -34.26
C ARG A 187 -14.42 -23.03 -33.21
N PHE A 188 -14.10 -22.70 -31.95
CA PHE A 188 -14.07 -23.64 -30.82
C PHE A 188 -15.34 -24.47 -30.68
N VAL A 189 -16.52 -23.83 -30.77
CA VAL A 189 -17.80 -24.53 -30.61
C VAL A 189 -18.28 -25.29 -31.85
N SER A 190 -17.59 -25.12 -32.99
CA SER A 190 -18.00 -25.68 -34.28
C SER A 190 -17.08 -26.78 -34.83
N ILE A 191 -15.93 -27.00 -34.19
CA ILE A 191 -14.94 -27.98 -34.64
C ILE A 191 -15.40 -29.41 -34.31
N ASP A 192 -15.20 -30.31 -35.27
CA ASP A 192 -15.34 -31.74 -35.05
C ASP A 192 -14.16 -32.28 -34.23
N MET A 193 -14.48 -32.63 -32.98
CA MET A 193 -13.55 -33.14 -31.98
C MET A 193 -13.27 -34.63 -32.10
N SER A 194 -13.83 -35.33 -33.09
CA SER A 194 -13.49 -36.73 -33.36
C SER A 194 -12.17 -36.91 -34.11
N ASN A 195 -11.62 -35.83 -34.69
CA ASN A 195 -10.37 -35.82 -35.45
C ASN A 195 -9.20 -35.27 -34.62
N ASP A 196 -8.15 -36.07 -34.41
CA ASP A 196 -6.99 -35.69 -33.60
C ASP A 196 -6.20 -34.50 -34.16
N MET A 197 -6.20 -34.30 -35.48
CA MET A 197 -5.59 -33.12 -36.10
C MET A 197 -6.35 -31.84 -35.75
N ASN A 198 -7.69 -31.91 -35.69
CA ASN A 198 -8.52 -30.78 -35.27
C ASN A 198 -8.29 -30.46 -33.80
N LYS A 199 -8.21 -31.48 -32.93
CA LYS A 199 -7.91 -31.30 -31.50
C LYS A 199 -6.56 -30.61 -31.28
N SER A 200 -5.52 -31.07 -31.97
CA SER A 200 -4.17 -30.49 -31.85
C SER A 200 -4.12 -29.04 -32.34
N MET A 201 -4.77 -28.74 -33.46
CA MET A 201 -4.91 -27.37 -33.96
C MET A 201 -5.61 -26.48 -32.92
N LEU A 202 -6.69 -26.99 -32.32
CA LEU A 202 -7.47 -26.27 -31.32
C LEU A 202 -6.67 -25.92 -30.07
N ILE A 203 -5.98 -26.91 -29.51
CA ILE A 203 -5.09 -26.73 -28.35
C ILE A 203 -4.02 -25.68 -28.64
N SER A 204 -3.44 -25.70 -29.85
CA SER A 204 -2.44 -24.72 -30.28
C SER A 204 -3.02 -23.30 -30.37
N GLU A 205 -4.24 -23.14 -30.90
CA GLU A 205 -4.93 -21.84 -30.93
C GLU A 205 -5.30 -21.35 -29.52
N MET A 206 -5.74 -22.24 -28.62
CA MET A 206 -6.02 -21.87 -27.21
C MET A 206 -4.76 -21.41 -26.49
N LYS A 207 -3.64 -22.10 -26.71
CA LYS A 207 -2.36 -21.72 -26.11
C LYS A 207 -1.98 -20.29 -26.43
N LYS A 208 -2.29 -19.82 -27.65
CA LYS A 208 -2.05 -18.41 -28.07
C LYS A 208 -2.92 -17.39 -27.33
N ILE A 209 -3.99 -17.80 -26.64
CA ILE A 209 -4.82 -16.93 -25.80
C ILE A 209 -4.41 -17.04 -24.32
N PHE A 210 -4.29 -18.27 -23.83
CA PHE A 210 -4.01 -18.52 -22.41
C PHE A 210 -2.60 -18.11 -22.00
N GLU A 211 -1.60 -18.32 -22.86
CA GLU A 211 -0.21 -17.96 -22.54
C GLU A 211 -0.06 -16.44 -22.34
N PRO A 212 -0.55 -15.57 -23.24
CA PRO A 212 -0.54 -14.13 -22.99
C PRO A 212 -1.30 -13.68 -21.74
N ALA A 213 -2.45 -14.29 -21.45
CA ALA A 213 -3.21 -13.96 -20.24
C ALA A 213 -2.41 -14.31 -18.97
N LYS A 214 -1.82 -15.51 -18.92
CA LYS A 214 -0.94 -15.94 -17.84
C LYS A 214 0.26 -15.00 -17.67
N GLN A 215 0.96 -14.68 -18.77
CA GLN A 215 2.13 -13.80 -18.73
C GLN A 215 1.77 -12.38 -18.29
N TYR A 216 0.62 -11.87 -18.71
CA TYR A 216 0.12 -10.58 -18.26
C TYR A 216 -0.05 -10.53 -16.73
N ASP A 217 -0.71 -11.53 -16.14
CA ASP A 217 -0.91 -11.56 -14.69
C ASP A 217 0.39 -11.79 -13.90
N LEU A 218 1.36 -12.53 -14.47
CA LEU A 218 2.70 -12.62 -13.89
C LEU A 218 3.42 -11.27 -13.87
N ILE A 219 3.35 -10.51 -14.97
CA ILE A 219 3.90 -9.15 -15.01
C ILE A 219 3.23 -8.24 -13.99
N MET A 220 1.91 -8.36 -13.82
CA MET A 220 1.18 -7.61 -12.81
C MET A 220 1.65 -7.98 -11.39
N ALA A 221 1.81 -9.27 -11.10
CA ALA A 221 2.34 -9.75 -9.82
C ALA A 221 3.75 -9.18 -9.54
N GLU A 222 4.69 -9.34 -10.48
CA GLU A 222 6.07 -8.85 -10.34
C GLU A 222 6.14 -7.32 -10.17
N SER A 223 5.32 -6.60 -10.97
CA SER A 223 5.27 -5.15 -10.91
C SER A 223 4.69 -4.65 -9.59
N GLU A 224 3.57 -5.24 -9.13
CA GLU A 224 2.96 -4.87 -7.86
C GLU A 224 3.84 -5.25 -6.66
N GLN A 225 4.56 -6.37 -6.71
CA GLN A 225 5.57 -6.72 -5.70
C GLN A 225 6.70 -5.68 -5.66
N SER A 226 7.19 -5.25 -6.83
CA SER A 226 8.22 -4.21 -6.92
C SER A 226 7.73 -2.88 -6.36
N ILE A 227 6.49 -2.49 -6.67
CA ILE A 227 5.86 -1.29 -6.11
C ILE A 227 5.71 -1.44 -4.59
N PHE A 228 5.29 -2.60 -4.10
CA PHE A 228 5.14 -2.88 -2.67
C PHE A 228 6.46 -2.64 -1.92
N GLN A 229 7.56 -3.12 -2.49
CA GLN A 229 8.89 -2.89 -1.91
C GLN A 229 9.24 -1.40 -1.86
N LYS A 230 8.91 -0.61 -2.90
CA LYS A 230 9.15 0.85 -2.92
C LYS A 230 8.26 1.62 -1.94
N GLU A 231 7.01 1.22 -1.80
CA GLU A 231 6.11 1.76 -0.78
C GLU A 231 6.62 1.48 0.64
N TYR A 232 7.12 0.26 0.88
CA TYR A 232 7.69 -0.13 2.16
C TYR A 232 8.98 0.63 2.48
N GLU A 233 9.90 0.77 1.52
CA GLU A 233 11.12 1.59 1.66
C GLU A 233 10.79 3.07 1.96
N PHE A 234 9.77 3.62 1.30
CA PHE A 234 9.29 4.98 1.57
C PHE A 234 8.74 5.10 2.99
N PHE A 235 7.91 4.14 3.42
CA PHE A 235 7.39 4.10 4.77
C PHE A 235 8.50 4.03 5.83
N GLN A 236 9.52 3.19 5.66
CA GLN A 236 10.62 3.09 6.63
C GLN A 236 11.33 4.44 6.83
N LYS A 237 11.61 5.15 5.73
CA LYS A 237 12.22 6.49 5.78
C LYS A 237 11.32 7.50 6.48
N LEU A 238 10.01 7.46 6.23
CA LEU A 238 9.05 8.32 6.92
C LEU A 238 8.91 7.98 8.40
N HIS A 239 8.92 6.70 8.73
CA HIS A 239 8.86 6.25 10.11
C HIS A 239 10.07 6.75 10.91
N GLU A 240 11.28 6.64 10.36
CA GLU A 240 12.50 7.20 10.94
C GLU A 240 12.42 8.73 11.10
N LEU A 241 11.98 9.43 10.05
CA LEU A 241 11.79 10.88 10.06
C LEU A 241 10.84 11.31 11.18
N PHE A 242 9.65 10.73 11.24
CA PHE A 242 8.65 11.10 12.23
C PHE A 242 9.05 10.68 13.65
N ALA A 243 9.65 9.50 13.82
CA ALA A 243 10.14 9.07 15.13
C ALA A 243 11.20 10.04 15.66
N LYS A 244 12.14 10.47 14.81
CA LYS A 244 13.16 11.47 15.16
C LYS A 244 12.53 12.81 15.56
N GLU A 245 11.60 13.33 14.76
CA GLU A 245 10.99 14.64 15.07
C GLU A 245 10.08 14.59 16.30
N ILE A 246 9.31 13.51 16.49
CA ILE A 246 8.53 13.29 17.72
C ILE A 246 9.46 13.19 18.93
N SER A 247 10.56 12.44 18.82
CA SER A 247 11.56 12.31 19.90
C SER A 247 12.23 13.64 20.22
N LYS A 248 12.58 14.45 19.21
CA LYS A 248 13.16 15.78 19.38
C LYS A 248 12.21 16.73 20.11
N LYS A 249 10.92 16.68 19.78
CA LYS A 249 9.88 17.40 20.53
C LYS A 249 9.75 16.90 21.97
N HIS A 250 9.99 15.61 22.22
CA HIS A 250 9.95 15.02 23.56
C HIS A 250 11.18 15.39 24.42
N SER A 251 12.36 15.53 23.82
CA SER A 251 13.60 15.92 24.51
C SER A 251 13.80 17.44 24.62
N GLY A 252 13.17 18.23 23.75
CA GLY A 252 13.32 19.68 23.65
C GLY A 252 12.38 20.52 24.52
N GLY A 253 12.11 20.11 25.76
CA GLY A 253 11.33 20.92 26.70
C GLY A 253 12.11 22.12 27.24
N PHE A 254 11.42 23.05 27.91
CA PHE A 254 11.97 24.30 28.51
C PHE A 254 13.35 24.15 29.20
N PHE A 255 13.63 23.01 29.84
CA PHE A 255 14.93 22.72 30.45
C PHE A 255 16.09 22.53 29.44
N SER A 256 15.86 22.01 28.24
CA SER A 256 16.86 21.93 27.15
C SER A 256 17.14 23.28 26.49
N TRP A 257 16.26 24.28 26.70
CA TRP A 257 16.46 25.64 26.20
C TRP A 257 17.15 26.54 27.25
N MET A 258 16.97 26.24 28.55
CA MET A 258 17.59 26.99 29.64
C MET A 258 18.95 26.43 30.12
N PHE A 259 19.25 25.17 29.80
CA PHE A 259 20.49 24.46 30.12
C PHE A 259 21.07 23.82 28.86
#